data_AF-A0A661XRS8-F1
#
_entry.id   AF-A0A661XRS8-F1
#
_cell.length_a   1.000
_cell.length_b   1.000
_cell.length_c   1.000
_cell.angle_alpha   90.00
_cell.angle_beta   90.00
_cell.angle_gamma   90.00
#
_symmetry.space_group_name_H-M   'P 1'
#
loop_
_entity.id
_entity.type
_entity.pdbx_description
1 polymer ?
#
loop_
_entity_poly.entity_id
_entity_poly.type
_entity_poly.pdbx_seq_one_letter_code
_entity_poly.pdbx_strand_id
1 'polypeptide(L)'
;MQRILESQKMPNVYTILTCLLCTSLMFIACNDEVTIPVGALDEHIVDLRGDWNLKIVQQNNNDISDLLSFTDLSLYLEMDNDGPTHYRIETNGLPFAVLADGTWSFDDVTYPTSITFTTSEESTTVLLDRPPVSGGDFFSVAFSLGCAANTYVYEFTKQ
;
A
#
# COMPACT_ATOMS: atom_id res chain seq x y z
N MET A 1 -80.60 -12.27 -34.57
CA MET A 1 -79.12 -12.19 -34.60
C MET A 1 -78.69 -11.35 -33.40
N GLN A 2 -78.84 -11.84 -32.17
CA GLN A 2 -78.00 -12.83 -31.47
C GLN A 2 -76.63 -12.25 -31.07
N ARG A 3 -76.53 -11.96 -29.76
CA ARG A 3 -75.34 -11.93 -28.89
C ARG A 3 -74.16 -11.10 -29.35
N ILE A 4 -73.80 -10.07 -28.57
CA ILE A 4 -72.53 -10.07 -27.79
C ILE A 4 -72.80 -9.36 -26.45
N LEU A 5 -72.83 -10.14 -25.38
CA LEU A 5 -72.68 -9.69 -24.00
C LEU A 5 -71.18 -9.39 -23.78
N GLU A 6 -70.76 -8.14 -23.84
CA GLU A 6 -69.51 -7.74 -23.17
C GLU A 6 -69.86 -7.26 -21.77
N SER A 7 -69.92 -8.21 -20.85
CA SER A 7 -69.78 -7.94 -19.42
C SER A 7 -68.37 -7.37 -19.22
N GLN A 8 -68.23 -6.04 -19.27
CA GLN A 8 -67.07 -5.33 -18.74
C GLN A 8 -67.02 -5.62 -17.23
N LYS A 9 -66.30 -6.68 -16.85
CA LYS A 9 -66.14 -7.11 -15.47
C LYS A 9 -65.34 -6.01 -14.77
N MET A 10 -66.04 -5.16 -14.02
CA MET A 10 -65.42 -4.09 -13.24
C MET A 10 -64.30 -4.72 -12.40
N PRO A 11 -63.05 -4.21 -12.47
CA PRO A 11 -61.97 -4.74 -11.66
C PRO A 11 -62.38 -4.62 -10.19
N ASN A 12 -62.27 -5.74 -9.47
CA ASN A 12 -62.63 -5.81 -8.06
C ASN A 12 -61.83 -4.75 -7.30
N VAL A 13 -62.45 -4.05 -6.35
CA VAL A 13 -61.79 -3.01 -5.56
C VAL A 13 -60.48 -3.50 -4.93
N TYR A 14 -60.43 -4.79 -4.57
CA TYR A 14 -59.22 -5.45 -4.10
C TYR A 14 -58.13 -5.57 -5.19
N THR A 15 -58.48 -5.82 -6.45
CA THR A 15 -57.54 -5.85 -7.58
C THR A 15 -56.95 -4.47 -7.86
N ILE A 16 -57.76 -3.42 -7.77
CA ILE A 16 -57.30 -2.03 -7.92
C ILE A 16 -56.36 -1.66 -6.77
N LEU A 17 -56.72 -2.02 -5.52
CA LEU A 17 -55.92 -1.76 -4.33
C LEU A 17 -54.58 -2.51 -4.37
N THR A 18 -54.56 -3.76 -4.82
CA THR A 18 -53.32 -4.54 -4.99
C THR A 18 -52.44 -3.97 -6.09
N CYS A 19 -53.00 -3.52 -7.22
CA CYS A 19 -52.22 -2.84 -8.26
C CYS A 19 -51.60 -1.53 -7.76
N LEU A 20 -52.35 -0.73 -6.98
CA LEU A 20 -51.85 0.52 -6.40
C LEU A 20 -50.73 0.28 -5.37
N LEU A 21 -50.83 -0.78 -4.59
CA LEU A 21 -49.80 -1.17 -3.63
C LEU A 21 -48.53 -1.65 -4.36
N CYS A 22 -48.67 -2.49 -5.40
CA CYS A 22 -47.54 -2.98 -6.18
C CYS A 22 -46.82 -1.88 -6.97
N THR A 23 -47.53 -0.88 -7.49
CA THR A 23 -46.88 0.25 -8.16
C THR A 23 -46.15 1.16 -7.18
N SER A 24 -46.65 1.31 -5.95
CA SER A 24 -45.95 2.10 -4.92
C SER A 24 -44.61 1.48 -4.49
N LEU A 25 -44.49 0.15 -4.53
CA LEU A 25 -43.27 -0.59 -4.20
C LEU A 25 -42.16 -0.44 -5.26
N MET A 26 -42.49 -0.04 -6.49
CA MET A 26 -41.52 0.18 -7.57
C MET A 26 -40.75 1.51 -7.45
N PHE A 27 -41.24 2.46 -6.64
CA PHE A 27 -40.61 3.78 -6.46
C PHE A 27 -39.53 3.82 -5.36
N ILE A 28 -39.27 2.70 -4.67
CA ILE A 28 -38.29 2.60 -3.58
C ILE A 28 -36.94 2.03 -4.07
N ALA A 29 -36.76 1.83 -5.39
CA ALA A 29 -35.46 1.49 -5.96
C ALA A 29 -34.56 2.74 -5.92
N CYS A 30 -33.88 2.95 -4.80
CA CYS A 30 -32.86 3.98 -4.63
C CYS A 30 -31.61 3.58 -5.43
N ASN A 31 -31.25 4.36 -6.43
CA ASN A 31 -30.00 4.19 -7.17
C ASN A 31 -28.92 5.01 -6.45
N ASP A 32 -28.35 4.45 -5.39
CA ASP A 32 -27.21 5.07 -4.71
C ASP A 32 -26.01 5.04 -5.65
N GLU A 33 -25.77 6.16 -6.33
CA GLU A 33 -24.57 6.36 -7.12
C GLU A 33 -23.37 6.49 -6.15
N VAL A 34 -22.44 5.55 -6.24
CA VAL A 34 -21.19 5.58 -5.47
C VAL A 34 -20.42 6.83 -5.89
N THR A 35 -20.47 7.85 -5.04
CA THR A 35 -19.75 9.10 -5.26
C THR A 35 -18.31 8.89 -4.77
N ILE A 36 -17.38 8.63 -5.70
CA ILE A 36 -15.95 8.63 -5.39
C ILE A 36 -15.52 10.10 -5.25
N PRO A 37 -14.98 10.53 -4.10
CA PRO A 37 -14.47 11.88 -3.94
C PRO A 37 -13.40 12.19 -4.99
N VAL A 38 -13.39 13.42 -5.52
CA VAL A 38 -12.33 13.87 -6.42
C VAL A 38 -10.99 13.75 -5.69
N GLY A 39 -10.06 13.00 -6.28
CA GLY A 39 -8.74 12.71 -5.72
C GLY A 39 -8.64 11.46 -4.86
N ALA A 40 -9.74 10.73 -4.62
CA ALA A 40 -9.69 9.49 -3.83
C ALA A 40 -8.95 8.33 -4.53
N LEU A 41 -8.67 8.47 -5.83
CA LEU A 41 -7.91 7.52 -6.65
C LEU A 41 -6.63 8.16 -7.20
N ASP A 42 -6.24 9.32 -6.68
CA ASP A 42 -5.00 9.97 -7.13
C ASP A 42 -3.81 9.17 -6.59
N GLU A 43 -2.98 8.72 -7.52
CA GLU A 43 -1.74 8.05 -7.22
C GLU A 43 -0.71 9.07 -6.76
N HIS A 44 -0.07 8.81 -5.63
CA HIS A 44 0.97 9.66 -5.07
C HIS A 44 2.29 8.90 -5.01
N ILE A 45 3.37 9.61 -5.36
CA ILE A 45 4.72 9.11 -5.16
C ILE A 45 4.92 8.90 -3.65
N VAL A 46 5.43 7.72 -3.28
CA VAL A 46 5.77 7.41 -1.89
C VAL A 46 6.97 8.25 -1.48
N ASP A 47 6.77 9.13 -0.48
CA ASP A 47 7.83 9.98 0.06
C ASP A 47 8.54 9.29 1.24
N LEU A 48 9.75 8.83 0.98
CA LEU A 48 10.67 8.26 1.97
C LEU A 48 11.80 9.23 2.39
N ARG A 49 11.74 10.50 1.99
CA ARG A 49 12.82 11.45 2.29
C ARG A 49 13.03 11.61 3.80
N GLY A 50 14.29 11.60 4.22
CA GLY A 50 14.70 11.93 5.58
C GLY A 50 15.67 10.92 6.20
N ASP A 51 15.84 11.06 7.52
CA ASP A 51 16.72 10.25 8.35
C ASP A 51 15.94 9.09 8.97
N TRP A 52 16.47 7.87 8.81
CA TRP A 52 15.85 6.63 9.27
C TRP A 52 16.82 5.87 10.16
N ASN A 53 16.34 5.44 11.32
CA ASN A 53 17.11 4.58 12.22
C ASN A 53 16.57 3.17 12.21
N LEU A 54 17.48 2.21 12.32
CA LEU A 54 17.10 0.84 12.60
C LEU A 54 16.39 0.74 13.95
N LYS A 55 15.33 -0.05 14.02
CA LYS A 55 14.54 -0.23 15.25
C LYS A 55 14.38 -1.69 15.65
N ILE A 56 14.18 -2.57 14.68
CA ILE A 56 14.01 -4.01 14.90
C ILE A 56 14.85 -4.76 13.88
N VAL A 57 15.49 -5.83 14.34
CA VAL A 57 16.19 -6.77 13.46
C VAL A 57 15.69 -8.18 13.72
N GLN A 58 15.24 -8.83 12.65
CA GLN A 58 14.93 -10.25 12.66
C GLN A 58 15.91 -11.02 11.78
N GLN A 59 16.31 -12.20 12.23
CA GLN A 59 17.07 -13.18 11.46
C GLN A 59 16.29 -14.50 11.44
N ASN A 60 15.91 -14.98 10.25
CA ASN A 60 15.09 -16.17 10.06
C ASN A 60 13.83 -16.16 10.95
N ASN A 61 13.12 -15.03 10.94
CA ASN A 61 11.92 -14.76 11.74
C ASN A 61 12.13 -14.70 13.27
N ASN A 62 13.36 -14.82 13.77
CA ASN A 62 13.66 -14.61 15.19
C ASN A 62 14.09 -13.17 15.40
N ASP A 63 13.47 -12.50 16.36
CA ASP A 63 13.89 -11.17 16.79
C ASP A 63 15.24 -11.26 17.52
N ILE A 64 16.25 -10.57 17.00
CA ILE A 64 17.60 -10.48 17.57
C ILE A 64 17.95 -9.05 17.99
N SER A 65 16.95 -8.19 18.07
CA SER A 65 17.03 -6.77 18.44
C SER A 65 17.85 -6.52 19.70
N ASP A 66 17.63 -7.31 20.74
CA ASP A 66 18.29 -7.16 22.04
C ASP A 66 19.80 -7.45 22.01
N LEU A 67 20.30 -8.04 20.91
CA LEU A 67 21.72 -8.37 20.72
C LEU A 67 22.48 -7.24 20.01
N LEU A 68 21.78 -6.20 19.55
CA LEU A 68 22.31 -5.16 18.68
C LEU A 68 22.12 -3.77 19.30
N SER A 69 22.96 -2.83 18.87
CA SER A 69 22.81 -1.41 19.21
C SER A 69 22.22 -0.68 18.00
N PHE A 70 21.04 -0.08 18.17
CA PHE A 70 20.31 0.55 17.07
C PHE A 70 20.81 1.93 16.65
N THR A 71 21.64 2.56 17.48
CA THR A 71 22.37 3.77 17.09
C THR A 71 23.42 3.49 16.02
N ASP A 72 23.66 2.22 15.73
CA ASP A 72 24.78 1.80 14.90
C ASP A 72 24.39 1.79 13.41
N LEU A 73 23.09 1.76 13.07
CA LEU A 73 22.65 1.84 11.68
C LEU A 73 21.65 2.98 11.41
N SER A 74 22.10 3.94 10.60
CA SER A 74 21.31 5.06 10.08
C SER A 74 21.29 5.06 8.54
N LEU A 75 20.13 5.37 7.97
CA LEU A 75 19.93 5.49 6.54
C LEU A 75 19.29 6.85 6.26
N TYR A 76 19.95 7.63 5.42
CA TYR A 76 19.43 8.91 4.98
C TYR A 76 19.06 8.83 3.50
N LEU A 77 17.81 9.15 3.18
CA LEU A 77 17.24 9.04 1.84
C LEU A 77 16.90 10.41 1.28
N GLU A 78 17.49 10.75 0.14
CA GLU A 78 17.15 11.93 -0.65
C GLU A 78 16.22 11.57 -1.81
N MET A 79 15.30 12.49 -2.10
CA MET A 79 14.38 12.42 -3.23
C MET A 79 14.22 13.83 -3.80
N ASP A 80 13.99 13.96 -5.09
CA ASP A 80 13.53 15.20 -5.73
C ASP A 80 12.06 15.04 -6.17
N ASN A 81 11.52 16.01 -6.91
CA ASN A 81 10.15 15.94 -7.43
C ASN A 81 9.93 14.75 -8.38
N ASP A 82 10.99 14.27 -9.00
CA ASP A 82 10.97 13.17 -9.97
C ASP A 82 11.26 11.80 -9.32
N GLY A 83 11.48 11.75 -8.00
CA GLY A 83 11.67 10.52 -7.23
C GLY A 83 13.03 10.40 -6.52
N PRO A 84 13.44 9.17 -6.16
CA PRO A 84 14.69 8.88 -5.46
C PRO A 84 15.95 9.42 -6.16
N THR A 85 16.91 9.92 -5.38
CA THR A 85 18.20 10.44 -5.90
C THR A 85 19.40 9.78 -5.24
N HIS A 86 19.77 10.24 -4.06
CA HIS A 86 20.96 9.81 -3.32
C HIS A 86 20.58 9.24 -1.96
N TYR A 87 21.43 8.36 -1.44
CA TYR A 87 21.35 7.93 -0.06
C TYR A 87 22.71 8.00 0.60
N ARG A 88 22.69 8.13 1.93
CA ARG A 88 23.85 7.95 2.79
C ARG A 88 23.56 6.87 3.81
N ILE A 89 24.56 6.09 4.17
CA ILE A 89 24.41 5.02 5.14
C ILE A 89 25.56 4.99 6.12
N GLU A 90 25.22 4.88 7.40
CA GLU A 90 26.18 4.57 8.45
C GLU A 90 25.77 3.23 9.04
N THR A 91 26.61 2.20 8.94
CA THR A 91 26.27 0.85 9.42
C THR A 91 26.93 0.48 10.75
N ASN A 92 28.01 1.19 11.12
CA ASN A 92 28.82 0.99 12.33
C ASN A 92 29.07 -0.50 12.71
N GLY A 93 29.24 -1.37 11.70
CA GLY A 93 29.52 -2.79 11.89
C GLY A 93 28.29 -3.72 11.88
N LEU A 94 27.08 -3.18 11.83
CA LEU A 94 25.88 -3.96 11.51
C LEU A 94 25.87 -4.32 10.02
N PRO A 95 25.59 -5.58 9.68
CA PRO A 95 25.57 -5.96 8.28
C PRO A 95 24.31 -5.45 7.59
N PHE A 96 24.46 -4.84 6.42
CA PHE A 96 23.35 -4.39 5.59
C PHE A 96 23.62 -4.73 4.12
N ALA A 97 22.60 -4.59 3.28
CA ALA A 97 22.67 -4.89 1.85
C ALA A 97 23.70 -4.04 1.09
N VAL A 98 24.02 -2.86 1.61
CA VAL A 98 25.06 -1.94 1.11
C VAL A 98 25.85 -1.37 2.28
N LEU A 99 27.11 -1.03 2.04
CA LEU A 99 28.05 -0.53 3.06
C LEU A 99 28.66 0.84 2.71
N ALA A 100 28.23 1.45 1.61
CA ALA A 100 28.72 2.74 1.14
C ALA A 100 27.57 3.56 0.55
N ASP A 101 27.75 4.88 0.50
CA ASP A 101 26.80 5.81 -0.07
C ASP A 101 26.60 5.60 -1.58
N GLY A 102 25.49 6.12 -2.11
CA GLY A 102 25.23 5.99 -3.54
C GLY A 102 23.90 6.60 -3.98
N THR A 103 23.32 6.00 -5.02
CA THR A 103 21.98 6.33 -5.52
C THR A 103 21.02 5.19 -5.22
N TRP A 104 19.73 5.50 -5.15
CA TRP A 104 18.71 4.50 -4.89
C TRP A 104 17.49 4.72 -5.78
N SER A 105 16.70 3.67 -5.97
CA SER A 105 15.45 3.74 -6.72
C SER A 105 14.44 2.73 -6.18
N PHE A 106 13.16 3.02 -6.43
CA PHE A 106 12.11 2.01 -6.34
C PHE A 106 11.98 1.23 -7.65
N ASP A 107 11.36 0.06 -7.59
CA ASP A 107 10.81 -0.61 -8.77
C ASP A 107 9.59 0.12 -9.34
N ASP A 108 8.75 0.68 -8.46
CA ASP A 108 7.60 1.51 -8.79
C ASP A 108 7.52 2.68 -7.78
N VAL A 109 7.40 3.91 -8.26
CA VAL A 109 7.43 5.11 -7.40
C VAL A 109 6.12 5.35 -6.63
N THR A 110 5.02 4.73 -7.05
CA THR A 110 3.70 4.84 -6.43
C THR A 110 3.41 3.65 -5.52
N TYR A 111 3.80 2.44 -5.92
CA TYR A 111 3.55 1.20 -5.19
C TYR A 111 4.82 0.35 -5.05
N PRO A 112 5.84 0.85 -4.33
CA PRO A 112 7.14 0.20 -4.28
C PRO A 112 7.06 -1.16 -3.58
N THR A 113 7.67 -2.17 -4.20
CA THR A 113 7.84 -3.50 -3.60
C THR A 113 9.30 -3.83 -3.33
N SER A 114 10.22 -3.03 -3.87
CA SER A 114 11.65 -3.18 -3.64
C SER A 114 12.38 -1.84 -3.70
N ILE A 115 13.54 -1.80 -3.05
CA ILE A 115 14.49 -0.70 -3.15
C ILE A 115 15.77 -1.24 -3.77
N THR A 116 16.27 -0.59 -4.80
CA THR A 116 17.57 -0.90 -5.40
C THR A 116 18.56 0.18 -4.98
N PHE A 117 19.60 -0.21 -4.27
CA PHE A 117 20.72 0.64 -3.90
C PHE A 117 21.86 0.42 -4.90
N THR A 118 22.41 1.50 -5.43
CA THR A 118 23.49 1.46 -6.42
C THR A 118 24.68 2.27 -5.90
N THR A 119 25.83 1.61 -5.81
CA THR A 119 27.12 2.21 -5.49
C THR A 119 27.94 2.34 -6.78
N SER A 120 29.21 2.78 -6.68
CA SER A 120 30.14 2.77 -7.83
C SER A 120 30.54 1.37 -8.29
N GLU A 121 30.39 0.35 -7.44
CA GLU A 121 30.89 -1.00 -7.70
C GLU A 121 29.77 -1.99 -8.04
N GLU A 122 28.62 -1.87 -7.37
CA GLU A 122 27.53 -2.82 -7.48
C GLU A 122 26.15 -2.20 -7.25
N SER A 123 25.13 -2.95 -7.66
CA SER A 123 23.73 -2.63 -7.41
C SER A 123 23.08 -3.81 -6.70
N THR A 124 22.40 -3.51 -5.60
CA THR A 124 21.78 -4.49 -4.71
C THR A 124 20.34 -4.12 -4.46
N THR A 125 19.44 -5.08 -4.72
CA THR A 125 18.00 -4.92 -4.48
C THR A 125 17.58 -5.60 -3.19
N VAL A 126 16.81 -4.89 -2.37
CA VAL A 126 16.14 -5.41 -1.17
C VAL A 126 14.63 -5.34 -1.37
N LEU A 127 13.90 -6.28 -0.78
CA LEU A 127 12.45 -6.29 -0.85
C LEU A 127 11.87 -5.44 0.28
N LEU A 128 10.78 -4.73 0.02
CA LEU A 128 9.98 -4.09 1.06
C LEU A 128 9.08 -5.17 1.68
N ASP A 129 9.39 -5.55 2.92
CA ASP A 129 8.58 -6.47 3.70
C ASP A 129 7.29 -5.79 4.18
N ARG A 130 7.41 -4.53 4.63
CA ARG A 130 6.28 -3.62 4.79
C ARG A 130 6.61 -2.33 4.06
N PRO A 131 5.89 -2.04 2.95
CA PRO A 131 6.13 -0.84 2.18
C PRO A 131 5.77 0.40 3.02
N PRO A 132 6.48 1.52 2.80
CA PRO A 132 6.14 2.78 3.44
C PRO A 132 4.82 3.27 2.89
N VAL A 133 3.95 3.75 3.78
CA VAL A 133 2.82 4.58 3.39
C VAL A 133 3.28 6.03 3.25
N SER A 134 2.73 6.77 2.30
CA SER A 134 3.06 8.20 2.15
C SER A 134 2.76 8.96 3.45
N GLY A 135 3.74 9.69 3.98
CA GLY A 135 3.66 10.35 5.29
C GLY A 135 3.82 9.42 6.50
N GLY A 136 4.15 8.15 6.29
CA GLY A 136 4.46 7.19 7.34
C GLY A 136 5.82 7.44 7.99
N ASP A 137 6.00 6.86 9.18
CA ASP A 137 7.19 6.96 10.02
C ASP A 137 7.92 5.62 10.17
N PHE A 138 7.51 4.58 9.42
CA PHE A 138 8.18 3.28 9.42
C PHE A 138 8.15 2.60 8.04
N PHE A 139 9.14 1.75 7.78
CA PHE A 139 9.12 0.74 6.72
C PHE A 139 10.02 -0.44 7.12
N SER A 140 9.84 -1.61 6.51
CA SER A 140 10.77 -2.74 6.70
C SER A 140 11.29 -3.30 5.38
N VAL A 141 12.56 -3.71 5.38
CA VAL A 141 13.21 -4.35 4.24
C VAL A 141 13.64 -5.76 4.58
N ALA A 142 13.49 -6.67 3.61
CA ALA A 142 13.96 -8.04 3.66
C ALA A 142 15.11 -8.27 2.66
N PHE A 143 16.19 -8.90 3.14
CA PHE A 143 17.38 -9.18 2.32
C PHE A 143 18.17 -10.39 2.82
N SER A 144 19.14 -10.84 2.02
CA SER A 144 20.05 -11.95 2.35
C SER A 144 21.48 -11.58 1.97
N LEU A 145 22.44 -11.86 2.85
CA LEU A 145 23.84 -11.48 2.69
C LEU A 145 24.65 -12.56 1.96
N GLY A 146 24.32 -12.83 0.70
CA GLY A 146 25.10 -13.69 -0.20
C GLY A 146 24.85 -15.20 -0.10
N CYS A 147 24.35 -15.74 1.02
CA CYS A 147 23.89 -17.14 1.12
C CYS A 147 22.45 -17.21 1.65
N ALA A 148 21.58 -17.94 0.95
CA ALA A 148 20.15 -18.08 1.25
C ALA A 148 19.82 -18.77 2.59
N ALA A 149 20.82 -19.10 3.41
CA ALA A 149 20.63 -19.72 4.72
C ALA A 149 20.08 -18.73 5.76
N ASN A 150 20.34 -17.43 5.59
CA ASN A 150 19.87 -16.40 6.53
C ASN A 150 19.14 -15.29 5.78
N THR A 151 17.88 -15.09 6.12
CA THR A 151 17.09 -13.93 5.72
C THR A 151 17.00 -12.96 6.88
N TYR A 152 17.24 -11.68 6.59
CA TYR A 152 17.12 -10.59 7.55
C TYR A 152 15.91 -9.74 7.21
N VAL A 153 15.20 -9.29 8.25
CA VAL A 153 14.17 -8.24 8.14
C VAL A 153 14.55 -7.10 9.07
N TYR A 154 14.79 -5.93 8.49
CA TYR A 154 15.19 -4.72 9.22
C TYR A 154 14.01 -3.75 9.18
N GLU A 155 13.53 -3.32 10.35
CA GLU A 155 12.52 -2.28 10.47
C GLU A 155 13.20 -0.94 10.76
N PHE A 156 12.89 0.05 9.94
CA PHE A 156 13.36 1.42 10.07
C PHE A 156 12.24 2.32 10.56
N THR A 157 12.58 3.26 11.43
CA THR A 157 11.69 4.32 11.88
C THR A 157 12.30 5.69 11.58
N LYS A 158 11.46 6.64 11.16
CA LYS A 158 11.87 8.00 10.87
C LYS A 158 12.31 8.71 12.15
N GLN A 159 13.40 9.48 12.09
CA GLN A 159 13.85 10.33 13.19
C GLN A 159 12.99 11.58 13.36
#